data_AF-A0A975B523-F1
#
_entry.id   AF-A0A975B523-F1
#
_cell.length_a   1.000
_cell.length_b   1.000
_cell.length_c   1.000
_cell.angle_alpha   90.00
_cell.angle_beta   90.00
_cell.angle_gamma   90.00
#
_symmetry.space_group_name_H-M   'P 1'
#
loop_
_entity.id
_entity.type
_entity.pdbx_description
1 polymer ?
#
loop_
_entity_poly.entity_id
_entity_poly.type
_entity_poly.pdbx_seq_one_letter_code
_entity_poly.pdbx_strand_id
1 'polypeptide(L)'
;MERQKPLTNLQLEVLKLYALDLTEDELTDVKNVLARHFADRLSKRVNHIWQQKGLTPEDMEKWLNDENQSEQVSPYHKMRIKSQKFQNI
;
A
#
# COMPACT_ATOMS: atom_id res chain seq x y z
N MET A 1 25.20 -23.21 14.70
CA MET A 1 23.76 -23.47 14.90
C MET A 1 23.05 -22.11 14.86
N GLU A 2 22.17 -21.88 13.89
CA GLU A 2 21.32 -20.67 13.88
C GLU A 2 20.23 -20.81 14.94
N ARG A 3 20.11 -19.83 15.84
CA ARG A 3 19.01 -19.79 16.82
C ARG A 3 17.75 -19.32 16.10
N GLN A 4 16.69 -20.12 16.14
CA GLN A 4 15.36 -19.67 15.70
C GLN A 4 14.96 -18.47 16.55
N LYS A 5 14.69 -17.34 15.89
CA LYS A 5 14.18 -16.15 16.58
C LYS A 5 12.74 -16.43 17.03
N PRO A 6 12.36 -16.03 18.26
CA PRO A 6 10.97 -16.12 18.69
C PRO A 6 10.07 -15.33 17.74
N LEU A 7 8.84 -15.81 17.55
CA LEU A 7 7.84 -15.11 16.74
C LEU A 7 7.59 -13.71 17.31
N THR A 8 7.41 -12.75 16.40
CA THR A 8 6.97 -11.41 16.76
C THR A 8 5.53 -11.42 17.25
N ASN A 9 5.13 -10.41 18.02
CA ASN A 9 3.76 -10.26 18.50
C ASN A 9 2.74 -10.32 17.36
N LEU A 10 3.03 -9.68 16.21
CA LEU A 10 2.15 -9.72 15.04
C LEU A 10 1.98 -11.15 14.50
N GLN A 11 3.08 -11.91 14.39
CA GLN A 11 3.02 -13.30 13.94
C GLN A 11 2.19 -14.17 14.88
N LEU A 12 2.30 -13.95 16.19
CA LEU A 12 1.48 -14.65 17.19
C LEU A 12 -0.02 -14.32 17.06
N GLU A 13 -0.37 -13.05 16.83
CA GLU A 13 -1.78 -12.67 16.63
C GLU A 13 -2.36 -13.24 15.33
N VAL A 14 -1.59 -13.27 14.23
CA VAL A 14 -2.03 -13.91 12.98
C VAL A 14 -2.28 -15.41 13.19
N LEU A 15 -1.44 -16.09 13.98
CA LEU A 15 -1.65 -17.51 14.30
C LEU A 15 -2.96 -17.76 15.05
N LYS A 16 -3.40 -16.85 15.91
CA LYS A 16 -4.70 -16.97 16.61
C LYS A 16 -5.88 -16.90 15.63
N LEU A 17 -5.74 -16.16 14.53
CA LEU A 17 -6.79 -16.09 13.50
C LEU A 17 -7.01 -17.44 12.82
N TYR A 18 -5.96 -18.25 12.64
CA TYR A 18 -6.11 -19.61 12.10
C TYR A 18 -6.93 -20.53 13.02
N ALA A 19 -6.97 -20.24 14.34
CA ALA A 19 -7.78 -21.02 15.28
C ALA A 19 -9.29 -20.69 15.19
N LEU A 20 -9.68 -19.63 14.47
CA LEU A 20 -11.06 -19.20 14.33
C LEU A 20 -11.79 -19.87 13.15
N ASP A 21 -11.09 -20.70 12.36
CA ASP A 21 -11.63 -21.40 11.18
C ASP A 21 -12.45 -20.46 10.26
N LEU A 22 -11.86 -19.31 9.95
CA LEU A 22 -12.51 -18.26 9.16
C LEU A 22 -12.87 -18.78 7.76
N THR A 23 -14.07 -18.43 7.31
CA THR A 23 -14.46 -18.58 5.91
C THR A 23 -13.59 -17.68 5.02
N GLU A 24 -13.55 -17.98 3.72
CA GLU A 24 -12.81 -17.15 2.74
C GLU A 24 -13.29 -15.68 2.72
N ASP A 25 -14.57 -15.44 2.95
CA ASP A 25 -15.15 -14.09 3.01
C ASP A 25 -14.65 -13.35 4.26
N GLU A 26 -14.67 -13.99 5.43
CA GLU A 26 -14.16 -13.40 6.68
C GLU A 26 -12.64 -13.17 6.62
N LEU A 27 -11.89 -14.10 6.04
CA LEU A 27 -10.46 -13.92 5.80
C LEU A 27 -10.19 -12.74 4.86
N THR A 28 -11.04 -12.56 3.85
CA THR A 28 -10.99 -11.40 2.94
C THR A 28 -11.25 -10.09 3.68
N ASP A 29 -12.21 -10.07 4.61
CA ASP A 29 -12.47 -8.90 5.46
C ASP A 29 -11.27 -8.53 6.33
N VAL A 30 -10.61 -9.52 6.95
CA VAL A 30 -9.38 -9.29 7.72
C VAL A 30 -8.28 -8.68 6.84
N LYS A 31 -8.08 -9.23 5.63
CA LYS A 31 -7.11 -8.68 4.66
C LYS A 31 -7.44 -7.23 4.30
N ASN A 32 -8.72 -6.91 4.10
CA ASN A 32 -9.18 -5.56 3.76
C ASN A 32 -8.93 -4.57 4.90
N VAL A 33 -9.19 -4.95 6.16
CA VAL A 33 -8.91 -4.12 7.33
C VAL A 33 -7.42 -3.79 7.44
N LEU A 34 -6.55 -4.80 7.29
CA LEU A 34 -5.10 -4.61 7.31
C LEU A 34 -4.63 -3.73 6.15
N ALA A 35 -5.09 -4.00 4.92
CA ALA A 35 -4.74 -3.24 3.74
C ALA A 35 -5.12 -1.75 3.91
N ARG A 36 -6.33 -1.48 4.38
CA ARG A 36 -6.82 -0.12 4.63
C ARG A 36 -5.98 0.59 5.71
N HIS A 37 -5.70 -0.09 6.82
CA HIS A 37 -4.89 0.48 7.90
C HIS A 37 -3.49 0.91 7.41
N PHE A 38 -2.81 0.05 6.65
CA PHE A 38 -1.47 0.36 6.15
C PHE A 38 -1.49 1.40 5.03
N ALA A 39 -2.50 1.38 4.15
CA ALA A 39 -2.69 2.42 3.14
C ALA A 39 -2.86 3.80 3.80
N ASP A 40 -3.75 3.91 4.79
CA ASP A 40 -4.00 5.17 5.50
C ASP A 40 -2.74 5.68 6.22
N ARG A 41 -1.96 4.77 6.85
CA ARG A 41 -0.70 5.14 7.49
C ARG A 41 0.35 5.60 6.50
N LEU A 42 0.46 4.91 5.36
CA LEU A 42 1.40 5.29 4.30
C LEU A 42 1.04 6.65 3.73
N SER A 43 -0.22 6.88 3.38
CA SER A 43 -0.71 8.16 2.86
C SER A 43 -0.43 9.31 3.83
N LYS A 44 -0.71 9.12 5.13
CA LYS A 44 -0.39 10.13 6.16
C LYS A 44 1.11 10.44 6.22
N ARG A 45 1.95 9.41 6.16
CA ARG A 45 3.41 9.58 6.20
C ARG A 45 3.94 10.29 4.95
N VAL A 46 3.46 9.91 3.77
CA VAL A 46 3.82 10.55 2.50
C VAL A 46 3.40 12.01 2.52
N ASN A 47 2.16 12.31 2.91
CA ASN A 47 1.68 13.70 3.03
C ASN A 47 2.54 14.52 4.00
N HIS A 48 2.94 13.94 5.13
CA HIS A 48 3.79 14.62 6.09
C HIS A 48 5.19 14.93 5.53
N ILE A 49 5.81 13.97 4.84
CA ILE A 49 7.10 14.17 4.17
C ILE A 49 6.97 15.24 3.06
N TRP A 50 5.86 15.21 2.33
CA TRP A 50 5.53 16.16 1.27
C TRP A 50 5.49 17.59 1.79
N GLN A 51 4.75 17.81 2.87
CA GLN A 51 4.62 19.10 3.53
C GLN A 51 5.96 19.57 4.10
N GLN A 52 6.71 18.70 4.78
CA GLN A 52 8.02 19.07 5.33
C GLN A 52 9.03 19.47 4.25
N LYS A 53 8.99 18.80 3.10
CA LYS A 53 9.90 19.08 1.98
C LYS A 53 9.42 20.24 1.09
N GLY A 54 8.24 20.80 1.35
CA GLY A 54 7.65 21.84 0.52
C GLY A 54 7.40 21.40 -0.92
N LEU A 55 7.19 20.10 -1.15
CA LEU A 55 6.98 19.57 -2.48
C LEU A 55 5.65 20.09 -3.05
N THR A 56 5.64 20.39 -4.33
CA THR A 56 4.50 20.96 -5.06
C THR A 56 3.82 19.90 -5.93
N PRO A 57 2.56 20.09 -6.34
CA PRO A 57 1.93 19.21 -7.33
C PRO A 57 2.78 19.02 -8.60
N GLU A 58 3.53 20.04 -9.01
CA GLU A 58 4.45 20.00 -10.15
C GLU A 58 5.64 19.08 -9.90
N ASP A 59 6.11 18.96 -8.65
CA ASP A 59 7.15 17.98 -8.27
C ASP A 59 6.61 16.55 -8.33
N MET A 60 5.32 16.35 -8.01
CA MET A 60 4.65 15.04 -8.23
C MET A 60 4.58 14.71 -9.71
N GLU A 61 4.23 15.68 -10.54
CA GLU A 61 4.09 15.48 -11.98
C GLU A 61 5.44 15.20 -12.66
N LYS A 62 6.49 15.90 -12.26
CA LYS A 62 7.87 15.59 -12.69
C LYS A 62 8.30 14.19 -12.25
N TRP A 63 7.99 13.82 -11.01
CA TRP A 63 8.31 12.49 -10.49
C TRP A 63 7.54 11.38 -11.22
N LEU A 64 6.25 11.56 -11.51
CA LEU A 64 5.41 10.58 -12.21
C LEU A 64 5.75 10.41 -13.70
N ASN A 65 6.28 11.47 -14.32
CA ASN A 65 6.68 11.49 -15.73
C ASN A 65 8.17 11.16 -15.93
N ASP A 66 8.91 10.87 -14.86
CA ASP A 66 10.29 10.38 -14.96
C ASP A 66 10.29 8.97 -15.58
N GLU A 67 10.96 8.80 -16.72
CA GLU A 67 10.99 7.55 -17.49
C GLU A 67 11.50 6.36 -16.67
N ASN A 68 12.30 6.62 -15.62
CA ASN A 68 12.81 5.63 -14.68
C ASN A 68 11.74 5.02 -13.76
N GLN A 69 10.54 5.61 -13.68
CA GLN A 69 9.42 5.09 -12.89
C GLN A 69 8.73 3.90 -13.55
N SER A 70 8.81 3.81 -14.88
CA SER A 70 8.03 2.88 -15.69
C SER A 70 8.24 1.40 -15.28
N GLU A 71 9.37 1.10 -14.64
CA GLU A 71 9.78 -0.22 -14.15
C GLU A 71 9.26 -0.59 -12.74
N GLN A 72 8.80 0.37 -11.91
CA GLN A 72 8.43 0.09 -10.50
C GLN A 72 6.99 0.45 -10.09
N VAL A 73 6.16 1.01 -10.98
CA VAL A 73 4.75 1.33 -10.64
C VAL A 73 3.82 0.11 -10.77
N SER A 74 3.16 -0.25 -9.67
CA SER A 74 2.16 -1.32 -9.59
C SER A 74 1.04 -1.16 -10.65
N PRO A 75 0.61 -2.23 -11.35
CA PRO A 75 -0.31 -2.18 -12.49
C PRO A 75 -1.62 -1.42 -12.26
N TYR A 76 -2.13 -1.39 -11.01
CA TYR A 76 -3.38 -0.73 -10.65
C TYR A 76 -3.35 0.81 -10.86
N HIS A 77 -2.18 1.45 -10.75
CA HIS A 77 -2.07 2.89 -10.96
C HIS A 77 -2.05 3.28 -12.45
N LYS A 78 -1.57 2.41 -13.34
CA LYS A 78 -1.54 2.65 -14.79
C LYS A 78 -2.96 2.66 -15.40
N MET A 79 -3.88 1.87 -14.85
CA MET A 79 -5.28 1.80 -15.32
C MET A 79 -6.09 3.07 -15.01
N ARG A 80 -5.93 3.65 -13.81
CA ARG A 80 -6.68 4.87 -13.42
C ARG A 80 -6.25 6.10 -14.23
N ILE A 81 -4.95 6.25 -14.50
CA ILE A 81 -4.41 7.36 -15.29
C ILE A 81 -4.87 7.27 -16.75
N LYS A 82 -4.88 6.07 -17.35
CA LYS A 82 -5.41 5.89 -18.70
C LYS A 82 -6.91 6.17 -18.75
N SER A 83 -7.70 5.62 -17.83
CA SER A 83 -9.16 5.82 -17.80
C SER A 83 -9.56 7.30 -17.71
N GLN A 84 -8.89 8.09 -16.86
CA GLN A 84 -9.18 9.53 -16.73
C GLN A 84 -8.86 10.33 -18.00
N LYS A 85 -7.89 9.88 -18.81
CA LYS A 85 -7.49 10.54 -20.06
C LYS A 85 -8.49 10.30 -21.21
N PHE A 86 -9.24 9.20 -21.17
CA PHE A 86 -10.26 8.86 -22.17
C PHE A 86 -11.66 9.40 -21.87
N GLN A 87 -11.91 9.90 -20.65
CA GLN A 87 -13.20 10.52 -20.28
C GLN A 87 -13.28 12.01 -20.65
N ASN A 88 -12.17 12.61 -21.09
CA ASN A 88 -12.06 14.02 -21.45
C ASN A 88 -11.88 14.22 -22.98
N ILE A 89 -12.38 13.30 -23.81
CA ILE A 89 -12.39 13.38 -25.28
C ILE A 89 -13.82 13.25 -25.77
#